data_AF-A0A1Y2WDZ6-F1
#
_entry.id   AF-A0A1Y2WDZ6-F1
#
_cell.length_a   1.000
_cell.length_b   1.000
_cell.length_c   1.000
_cell.angle_alpha   90.00
_cell.angle_beta   90.00
_cell.angle_gamma   90.00
#
_symmetry.space_group_name_H-M   'P 1'
#
loop_
_entity.id
_entity.type
_entity.pdbx_description
1 polymer ?
#
loop_
_entity_poly.entity_id
_entity_poly.type
_entity_poly.pdbx_seq_one_letter_code
_entity_poly.pdbx_strand_id
1 'polypeptide(L)'
;MEEQITRALKEIQDRFPGFEILEKCYNADTGHENDLRKKILLAHLAFVELAVNITEYYLRHGYRRWMDATFRSNKFKGLLDRANERVLAVRLRCEELINLNITQMKQDMKQMIESNKELQKTVDEARLGAAYRYIKQLLELLRIPSWSPTFFEREVLRDYRQRLQSGAHYEQGIYERITYENVADSRLGDAFSQWSAGGRSSMLILTGMNNTNISELTPNCWLSPLAVGVADRERDANNPHAFFLFRGPKEISINTAIPTLVAQLLTPREGNALEPHEQTLTSHAERFSRLVESHGDTEYEMTDVLRQLLCDTINIFREDQTVTLVVDRLDVCTESERYDLLRILAEVLTEARCVVKILVVAGWTRYWRPKERELRAILNDKAALQLEFKEQRVLG
;
A
#
# COMPACT_ATOMS: atom_id res chain seq x y z
N MET A 1 -18.46 69.24 26.45
CA MET A 1 -17.51 68.57 27.35
C MET A 1 -18.07 67.22 27.83
N GLU A 2 -19.28 67.16 28.39
CA GLU A 2 -19.86 65.89 28.87
C GLU A 2 -19.97 64.82 27.77
N GLU A 3 -20.46 65.14 26.56
CA GLU A 3 -20.47 64.20 25.43
C GLU A 3 -19.07 63.68 25.04
N GLN A 4 -18.03 64.51 25.19
CA GLN A 4 -16.65 64.11 24.91
C GLN A 4 -16.13 63.16 25.99
N ILE A 5 -16.51 63.37 27.26
CA ILE A 5 -16.19 62.48 28.38
C ILE A 5 -16.90 61.13 28.19
N THR A 6 -18.17 61.13 27.79
CA THR A 6 -18.94 59.89 27.58
C THR A 6 -18.42 59.10 26.38
N ARG A 7 -18.10 59.75 25.25
CA ARG A 7 -17.45 59.08 24.11
C ARG A 7 -16.09 58.51 24.48
N ALA A 8 -15.28 59.29 25.19
CA ALA A 8 -13.97 58.89 25.68
C ALA A 8 -14.02 57.67 26.60
N LEU A 9 -14.93 57.68 27.58
CA LEU A 9 -15.12 56.54 28.50
C LEU A 9 -15.53 55.29 27.74
N LYS A 10 -16.41 55.42 26.73
CA LYS A 10 -16.85 54.31 25.90
C LYS A 10 -15.72 53.76 25.03
N GLU A 11 -14.91 54.64 24.42
CA GLU A 11 -13.73 54.22 23.66
C GLU A 11 -12.67 53.52 24.51
N ILE A 12 -12.48 53.96 25.77
CA ILE A 12 -11.55 53.31 26.69
C ILE A 12 -12.12 51.97 27.19
N GLN A 13 -13.42 51.91 27.49
CA GLN A 13 -14.11 50.69 27.91
C GLN A 13 -14.02 49.59 26.85
N ASP A 14 -14.24 49.92 25.57
CA ASP A 14 -14.17 48.95 24.46
C ASP A 14 -12.74 48.45 24.18
N ARG A 15 -11.71 49.11 24.73
CA ARG A 15 -10.30 48.84 24.45
C ARG A 15 -9.53 48.30 25.65
N PHE A 16 -10.13 48.23 26.83
CA PHE A 16 -9.46 47.73 28.03
C PHE A 16 -9.46 46.20 28.04
N PRO A 17 -8.30 45.55 28.28
CA PRO A 17 -8.26 44.11 28.50
C PRO A 17 -9.02 43.76 29.78
N GLY A 18 -9.81 42.68 29.73
CA GLY A 18 -10.54 42.19 30.90
C GLY A 18 -9.61 41.76 32.03
N PHE A 19 -10.10 41.82 33.27
CA PHE A 19 -9.34 41.45 34.49
C PHE A 19 -8.79 40.01 34.46
N GLU A 20 -9.41 39.11 33.71
CA GLU A 20 -8.98 37.72 33.54
C GLU A 20 -7.66 37.60 32.74
N ILE A 21 -7.42 38.51 31.79
CA ILE A 21 -6.17 38.58 31.01
C ILE A 21 -5.04 39.11 31.90
N LEU A 22 -5.36 40.08 32.75
CA LEU A 22 -4.46 40.64 33.75
C LEU A 22 -3.95 39.58 34.75
N GLU A 23 -4.85 38.72 35.22
CA GLU A 23 -4.52 37.62 36.14
C GLU A 23 -3.59 36.59 35.48
N LYS A 24 -3.87 36.21 34.23
CA LYS A 24 -3.03 35.27 33.46
C LYS A 24 -1.64 35.84 33.14
N CYS A 25 -1.55 37.13 32.80
CA CYS A 25 -0.26 37.80 32.59
C CYS A 25 0.55 37.99 33.87
N TYR A 26 -0.05 37.87 35.06
CA TYR A 26 0.66 38.04 36.33
C TYR A 26 1.50 36.82 36.71
N ASN A 27 1.17 35.64 36.18
CA ASN A 27 1.78 34.35 36.51
C ASN A 27 2.82 33.86 35.47
N ALA A 28 3.07 34.63 34.41
CA ALA A 28 3.91 34.20 33.29
C ALA A 28 5.30 34.88 33.34
N ASP A 29 6.36 34.09 33.16
CA ASP A 29 7.74 34.45 33.54
C ASP A 29 8.63 34.91 32.36
N THR A 30 8.05 35.16 31.18
CA THR A 30 8.86 35.55 30.02
C THR A 30 9.13 37.08 29.98
N GLY A 31 10.29 37.46 29.44
CA GLY A 31 10.69 38.88 29.33
C GLY A 31 9.74 39.75 28.51
N HIS A 32 8.99 39.15 27.57
CA HIS A 32 8.03 39.87 26.74
C HIS A 32 6.66 40.07 27.41
N GLU A 33 6.24 39.15 28.27
CA GLU A 33 5.04 39.27 29.11
C GLU A 33 5.22 40.29 30.23
N ASN A 34 6.45 40.42 30.75
CA ASN A 34 6.81 41.46 31.71
C ASN A 34 6.64 42.89 31.16
N ASP A 35 6.98 43.13 29.89
CA ASP A 35 6.76 44.43 29.22
C ASP A 35 5.27 44.70 28.99
N LEU A 36 4.50 43.67 28.59
CA LEU A 36 3.05 43.77 28.45
C LEU A 36 2.39 44.11 29.81
N ARG A 37 2.79 43.44 30.89
CA ARG A 37 2.33 43.72 32.25
C ARG A 37 2.56 45.18 32.65
N LYS A 38 3.75 45.71 32.39
CA LYS A 38 4.09 47.11 32.68
C LYS A 38 3.20 48.08 31.90
N LYS A 39 2.93 47.80 30.62
CA LYS A 39 2.06 48.63 29.77
C LYS A 39 0.60 48.58 30.23
N ILE A 40 0.09 47.41 30.62
CA ILE A 40 -1.29 47.27 31.15
C ILE A 40 -1.45 48.05 32.46
N LEU A 41 -0.47 47.96 33.35
CA LEU A 41 -0.48 48.69 34.63
C LEU A 41 -0.45 50.22 34.42
N LEU A 42 0.36 50.70 33.47
CA LEU A 42 0.40 52.12 33.10
C LEU A 42 -0.92 52.61 32.46
N ALA A 43 -1.57 51.77 31.65
CA ALA A 43 -2.88 52.08 31.09
C ALA A 43 -3.95 52.17 32.19
N HIS A 44 -3.96 51.24 33.16
CA HIS A 44 -4.86 51.28 34.31
C HIS A 44 -4.65 52.54 35.17
N LEU A 45 -3.40 52.89 35.48
CA LEU A 45 -3.07 54.12 36.21
C LEU A 45 -3.58 55.38 35.49
N ALA A 46 -3.35 55.48 34.18
CA ALA A 46 -3.81 56.62 33.39
C ALA A 46 -5.35 56.72 33.35
N PHE A 47 -6.04 55.58 33.32
CA PHE A 47 -7.50 55.52 33.37
C PHE A 47 -8.05 55.89 34.74
N VAL A 48 -7.46 55.41 35.83
CA VAL A 48 -7.85 55.80 37.19
C VAL A 48 -7.63 57.30 37.39
N GLU A 49 -6.51 57.86 36.92
CA GLU A 49 -6.26 59.29 36.97
C GLU A 49 -7.33 60.07 36.18
N LEU A 50 -7.71 59.61 34.99
CA LEU A 50 -8.80 60.19 34.20
C LEU A 50 -10.15 60.11 34.94
N ALA A 51 -10.49 58.96 35.53
CA ALA A 51 -11.73 58.73 36.26
C ALA A 51 -11.85 59.57 37.53
N VAL A 52 -10.76 59.73 38.28
CA VAL A 52 -10.69 60.63 39.45
C VAL A 52 -10.94 62.08 39.02
N ASN A 53 -10.27 62.55 37.96
CA ASN A 53 -10.47 63.91 37.44
C ASN A 53 -11.88 64.12 36.87
N ILE A 54 -12.49 63.11 36.26
CA ILE A 54 -13.91 63.14 35.82
C ILE A 54 -14.82 63.30 37.02
N THR A 55 -14.62 62.48 38.05
CA THR A 55 -15.45 62.47 39.26
C THR A 55 -15.36 63.80 40.01
N GLU A 56 -14.15 64.35 40.15
CA GLU A 56 -13.93 65.67 40.73
C GLU A 56 -14.62 66.79 39.93
N TYR A 57 -14.65 66.68 38.59
CA TYR A 57 -15.35 67.65 37.74
C TYR A 57 -16.87 67.61 37.97
N TYR A 58 -17.47 66.42 38.06
CA TYR A 58 -18.92 66.27 38.29
C TYR A 58 -19.36 66.64 39.72
N LEU A 59 -18.49 66.49 40.72
CA LEU A 59 -18.78 66.84 42.12
C LEU A 59 -18.74 68.36 42.42
N ARG A 60 -18.28 69.22 41.50
CA ARG A 60 -18.19 70.69 41.71
C ARG A 60 -19.51 71.43 41.45
N HIS A 61 -19.75 72.56 42.13
CA HIS A 61 -20.93 73.42 41.91
C HIS A 61 -20.99 74.00 40.48
N GLY A 62 -22.21 74.20 39.95
CA GLY A 62 -22.49 74.44 38.52
C GLY A 62 -21.74 75.60 37.85
N TYR A 63 -21.51 76.72 38.55
CA TYR A 63 -20.78 77.86 37.96
C TYR A 63 -19.26 77.61 37.84
N ARG A 64 -18.67 76.84 38.77
CA ARG A 64 -17.26 76.41 38.69
C ARG A 64 -17.05 75.38 37.58
N ARG A 65 -18.02 74.49 37.36
CA ARG A 65 -18.03 73.57 36.20
C ARG A 65 -17.99 74.31 34.89
N TRP A 66 -18.79 75.38 34.76
CA TRP A 66 -18.79 76.21 33.56
C TRP A 66 -17.44 76.91 33.32
N MET A 67 -16.83 77.48 34.36
CA MET A 67 -15.49 78.09 34.26
C MET A 67 -14.38 77.08 33.92
N ASP A 68 -14.38 75.92 34.58
CA ASP A 68 -13.41 74.85 34.32
C ASP A 68 -13.60 74.27 32.90
N ALA A 69 -14.85 74.22 32.41
CA ALA A 69 -15.14 73.76 31.05
C ALA A 69 -14.53 74.67 29.97
N THR A 70 -14.50 75.98 30.23
CA THR A 70 -13.98 77.00 29.29
C THR A 70 -12.46 77.16 29.37
N PHE A 71 -11.86 77.03 30.55
CA PHE A 71 -10.41 77.30 30.75
C PHE A 71 -9.54 76.04 30.91
N ARG A 72 -10.09 74.87 31.25
CA ARG A 72 -9.32 73.63 31.49
C ARG A 72 -9.58 72.51 30.48
N SER A 73 -10.27 72.79 29.37
CA SER A 73 -10.56 71.80 28.31
C SER A 73 -9.29 71.12 27.77
N ASN A 74 -8.18 71.86 27.65
CA ASN A 74 -6.89 71.34 27.21
C ASN A 74 -6.26 70.33 28.18
N LYS A 75 -6.48 70.49 29.50
CA LYS A 75 -5.97 69.55 30.52
C LYS A 75 -6.70 68.21 30.41
N PHE A 76 -8.01 68.26 30.19
CA PHE A 76 -8.84 67.08 30.06
C PHE A 76 -8.53 66.31 28.77
N LYS A 77 -8.40 67.03 27.66
CA LYS A 77 -7.95 66.46 26.39
C LYS A 77 -6.57 65.78 26.52
N GLY A 78 -5.61 66.41 27.20
CA GLY A 78 -4.28 65.81 27.43
C GLY A 78 -4.25 64.62 28.38
N LEU A 79 -5.24 64.43 29.26
CA LEU A 79 -5.38 63.21 30.07
C LEU A 79 -6.02 62.09 29.24
N LEU A 80 -7.00 62.44 28.42
CA LEU A 80 -7.65 61.51 27.50
C LEU A 80 -6.68 60.97 26.44
N ASP A 81 -5.92 61.85 25.79
CA ASP A 81 -4.92 61.47 24.79
C ASP A 81 -3.87 60.54 25.40
N ARG A 82 -3.42 60.80 26.64
CA ARG A 82 -2.52 59.92 27.39
C ARG A 82 -3.14 58.56 27.70
N ALA A 83 -4.39 58.51 28.14
CA ALA A 83 -5.07 57.23 28.41
C ALA A 83 -5.22 56.41 27.13
N ASN A 84 -5.65 57.04 26.03
CA ASN A 84 -5.78 56.40 24.72
C ASN A 84 -4.43 55.90 24.16
N GLU A 85 -3.37 56.69 24.27
CA GLU A 85 -2.02 56.30 23.85
C GLU A 85 -1.52 55.06 24.62
N ARG A 86 -1.76 55.02 25.94
CA ARG A 86 -1.37 53.87 26.79
C ARG A 86 -2.16 52.61 26.46
N VAL A 87 -3.45 52.74 26.17
CA VAL A 87 -4.30 51.61 25.77
C VAL A 87 -3.90 51.08 24.38
N LEU A 88 -3.58 51.96 23.43
CA LEU A 88 -3.05 51.57 22.13
C LEU A 88 -1.71 50.84 22.25
N ALA A 89 -0.82 51.29 23.15
CA ALA A 89 0.46 50.64 23.39
C ALA A 89 0.31 49.21 23.96
N VAL A 90 -0.71 48.95 24.78
CA VAL A 90 -1.05 47.59 25.25
C VAL A 90 -1.48 46.72 24.07
N ARG A 91 -2.40 47.22 23.24
CA ARG A 91 -2.92 46.49 22.09
C ARG A 91 -1.83 46.10 21.09
N LEU A 92 -0.99 47.06 20.70
CA LEU A 92 0.15 46.80 19.81
C LEU A 92 1.06 45.70 20.37
N ARG A 93 1.30 45.71 21.68
CA ARG A 93 2.13 44.69 22.32
C ARG A 93 1.47 43.31 22.36
N CYS A 94 0.15 43.24 22.55
CA CYS A 94 -0.61 41.99 22.41
C CYS A 94 -0.53 41.45 20.98
N GLU A 95 -0.68 42.30 19.97
CA GLU A 95 -0.60 41.90 18.55
C GLU A 95 0.82 41.38 18.21
N GLU A 96 1.87 42.01 18.71
CA GLU A 96 3.26 41.52 18.58
C GLU A 96 3.46 40.15 19.23
N LEU A 97 2.95 39.94 20.45
CA LEU A 97 3.03 38.66 21.16
C LEU A 97 2.25 37.55 20.45
N ILE A 98 1.06 37.86 19.94
CA ILE A 98 0.27 36.93 19.14
C ILE A 98 1.02 36.54 17.88
N ASN A 99 1.60 37.50 17.16
CA ASN A 99 2.39 37.22 15.95
C ASN A 99 3.64 36.37 16.26
N LEU A 100 4.31 36.63 17.39
CA LEU A 100 5.46 35.84 17.83
C LEU A 100 5.04 34.42 18.17
N ASN A 101 3.96 34.23 18.92
CA ASN A 101 3.40 32.93 19.25
C ASN A 101 2.93 32.17 18.01
N ILE A 102 2.26 32.83 17.06
CA ILE A 102 1.86 32.21 15.79
C ILE A 102 3.09 31.74 15.01
N THR A 103 4.16 32.55 15.00
CA THR A 103 5.41 32.19 14.31
C THR A 103 6.07 30.98 14.98
N GLN A 104 6.13 30.96 16.31
CA GLN A 104 6.63 29.83 17.08
C GLN A 104 5.81 28.57 16.82
N MET A 105 4.48 28.64 16.92
CA MET A 105 3.58 27.52 16.63
C MET A 105 3.75 26.99 15.21
N LYS A 106 3.93 27.87 14.22
CA LYS A 106 4.20 27.46 12.83
C LYS A 106 5.52 26.71 12.71
N GLN A 107 6.55 27.17 13.42
CA GLN A 107 7.87 26.53 13.42
C GLN A 107 7.82 25.17 14.12
N ASP A 108 7.16 25.08 15.28
CA ASP A 108 6.96 23.83 16.02
C ASP A 108 6.14 22.82 15.20
N MET A 109 5.08 23.29 14.54
CA MET A 109 4.26 22.45 13.66
C MET A 109 5.06 21.92 12.47
N LYS A 110 5.93 22.76 11.87
CA LYS A 110 6.82 22.33 10.79
C LYS A 110 7.80 21.26 11.28
N GLN A 111 8.40 21.44 12.45
CA GLN A 111 9.31 20.48 13.05
C GLN A 111 8.61 19.15 13.38
N MET A 112 7.39 19.21 13.90
CA MET A 112 6.57 18.03 14.19
C MET A 112 6.21 17.26 12.92
N ILE A 113 5.89 17.95 11.83
CA ILE A 113 5.66 17.32 10.51
C ILE A 113 6.93 16.63 10.00
N GLU A 114 8.08 17.29 10.12
CA GLU A 114 9.38 16.71 9.71
C GLU A 114 9.70 15.44 10.51
N SER A 115 9.55 15.50 11.84
CA SER A 115 9.80 14.37 12.73
C SER A 115 8.85 13.21 12.48
N ASN A 116 7.56 13.47 12.22
CA ASN A 116 6.61 12.41 11.86
C ASN A 116 6.96 11.72 10.55
N LYS A 117 7.49 12.44 9.54
CA LYS A 117 7.94 11.83 8.30
C LYS A 117 9.15 10.91 8.52
N GLU A 118 10.10 11.34 9.34
CA GLU A 118 11.29 10.55 9.66
C GLU A 118 10.95 9.29 10.47
N LEU A 119 10.05 9.42 11.45
CA LEU A 119 9.52 8.29 12.21
C LEU A 119 8.77 7.30 11.30
N GLN A 120 7.92 7.80 10.39
CA GLN A 120 7.21 6.96 9.43
C GLN A 120 8.18 6.15 8.58
N LYS A 121 9.23 6.78 8.05
CA LYS A 121 10.28 6.11 7.29
C LYS A 121 10.98 5.01 8.10
N THR A 122 11.33 5.29 9.34
CA THR A 122 11.99 4.33 10.24
C THR A 122 11.09 3.12 10.54
N VAL A 123 9.79 3.34 10.73
CA VAL A 123 8.81 2.28 10.93
C VAL A 123 8.68 1.42 9.68
N ASP A 124 8.63 2.03 8.50
CA ASP A 124 8.52 1.31 7.23
C ASP A 124 9.78 0.46 6.96
N GLU A 125 10.98 0.99 7.23
CA GLU A 125 12.24 0.23 7.15
C GLU A 125 12.27 -0.96 8.12
N ALA A 126 11.85 -0.75 9.37
CA ALA A 126 11.79 -1.82 10.37
C ALA A 126 10.79 -2.92 9.99
N ARG A 127 9.64 -2.54 9.44
CA ARG A 127 8.62 -3.47 8.93
C ARG A 127 9.14 -4.32 7.78
N LEU A 128 9.82 -3.71 6.81
CA LEU A 128 10.46 -4.43 5.70
C LEU A 128 11.51 -5.42 6.22
N GLY A 129 12.32 -5.03 7.21
CA GLY A 129 13.32 -5.90 7.83
C GLY A 129 12.71 -7.07 8.63
N ALA A 130 11.56 -6.87 9.28
CA ALA A 130 10.82 -7.95 9.94
C ALA A 130 10.22 -8.93 8.93
N ALA A 131 9.52 -8.42 7.91
CA ALA A 131 8.93 -9.23 6.84
C ALA A 131 9.97 -10.08 6.11
N TYR A 132 11.14 -9.52 5.81
CA TYR A 132 12.23 -10.27 5.17
C TYR A 132 12.72 -11.45 6.04
N ARG A 133 12.88 -11.24 7.35
CA ARG A 133 13.27 -12.30 8.29
C ARG A 133 12.21 -13.39 8.38
N TYR A 134 10.94 -13.00 8.45
CA TYR A 134 9.81 -13.91 8.47
C TYR A 134 9.76 -14.78 7.20
N ILE A 135 9.82 -14.15 6.02
CA ILE A 135 9.83 -14.87 4.74
C ILE A 135 11.01 -15.85 4.69
N LYS A 136 12.21 -15.43 5.13
CA LYS A 136 13.37 -16.32 5.15
C LYS A 136 13.14 -17.57 6.01
N GLN A 137 12.58 -17.41 7.21
CA GLN A 137 12.23 -18.55 8.07
C GLN A 137 11.20 -19.45 7.40
N LEU A 138 10.20 -18.87 6.73
CA LEU A 138 9.20 -19.63 6.00
C LEU A 138 9.83 -20.42 4.85
N LEU A 139 10.76 -19.83 4.09
CA LEU A 139 11.48 -20.52 3.00
C LEU A 139 12.31 -21.71 3.49
N GLU A 140 12.88 -21.62 4.70
CA GLU A 140 13.58 -22.74 5.35
C GLU A 140 12.61 -23.89 5.66
N LEU A 141 11.44 -23.60 6.23
CA LEU A 141 10.38 -24.58 6.48
C LEU A 141 9.85 -25.22 5.18
N LEU A 142 9.75 -24.41 4.13
CA LEU A 142 9.32 -24.82 2.79
C LEU A 142 10.39 -25.56 1.98
N ARG A 143 11.58 -25.83 2.57
CA ARG A 143 12.70 -26.55 1.94
C ARG A 143 13.23 -25.89 0.66
N ILE A 144 13.06 -24.58 0.54
CA ILE A 144 13.59 -23.75 -0.55
C ILE A 144 14.41 -22.56 -0.02
N PRO A 145 15.38 -22.77 0.89
CA PRO A 145 16.08 -21.69 1.60
C PRO A 145 16.94 -20.80 0.68
N SER A 146 17.34 -21.30 -0.49
CA SER A 146 18.10 -20.57 -1.50
C SER A 146 17.22 -19.79 -2.48
N TRP A 147 15.90 -19.90 -2.36
CA TRP A 147 15.01 -19.19 -3.26
C TRP A 147 15.14 -17.68 -3.04
N SER A 148 15.30 -16.95 -4.14
CA SER A 148 15.17 -15.50 -4.14
C SER A 148 14.62 -15.03 -5.49
N PRO A 149 13.93 -13.89 -5.55
CA PRO A 149 13.41 -13.35 -6.81
C PRO A 149 14.52 -13.17 -7.86
N THR A 150 15.68 -12.69 -7.43
CA THR A 150 16.84 -12.45 -8.30
C THR A 150 17.47 -13.74 -8.81
N PHE A 151 17.59 -14.77 -7.96
CA PHE A 151 18.06 -16.09 -8.37
C PHE A 151 17.11 -16.73 -9.38
N PHE A 152 15.80 -16.73 -9.09
CA PHE A 152 14.79 -17.29 -9.96
C PHE A 152 14.80 -16.61 -11.34
N GLU A 153 14.84 -15.28 -11.38
CA GLU A 153 14.87 -14.55 -12.65
C GLU A 153 16.15 -14.83 -13.46
N ARG A 154 17.32 -14.81 -12.80
CA ARG A 154 18.62 -14.95 -13.48
C ARG A 154 18.97 -16.38 -13.87
N GLU A 155 18.70 -17.35 -13.01
CA GLU A 155 19.16 -18.72 -13.22
C GLU A 155 18.07 -19.60 -13.82
N VAL A 156 16.81 -19.37 -13.42
CA VAL A 156 15.69 -20.15 -13.92
C VAL A 156 15.14 -19.50 -15.19
N LEU A 157 14.52 -18.34 -15.11
CA LEU A 157 13.79 -17.77 -16.24
C LEU A 157 14.67 -17.37 -17.42
N ARG A 158 15.82 -16.74 -17.18
CA ARG A 158 16.75 -16.34 -18.26
C ARG A 158 17.24 -17.52 -19.10
N ASP A 159 17.70 -18.60 -18.45
CA ASP A 159 18.14 -19.81 -19.15
C ASP A 159 17.00 -20.43 -19.96
N TYR A 160 15.79 -20.44 -19.41
CA TYR A 160 14.63 -20.92 -20.13
C TYR A 160 14.26 -20.07 -21.34
N ARG A 161 14.25 -18.74 -21.19
CA ARG A 161 14.07 -17.81 -22.31
C ARG A 161 15.09 -18.06 -23.40
N GLN A 162 16.36 -18.25 -23.03
CA GLN A 162 17.42 -18.56 -23.99
C GLN A 162 17.21 -19.89 -24.70
N ARG A 163 16.73 -20.93 -23.99
CA ARG A 163 16.35 -22.22 -24.59
C ARG A 163 15.17 -22.09 -25.56
N LEU A 164 14.13 -21.34 -25.19
CA LEU A 164 12.98 -21.07 -26.06
C LEU A 164 13.38 -20.26 -27.30
N GLN A 165 14.28 -19.29 -27.16
CA GLN A 165 14.81 -18.50 -28.28
C GLN A 165 15.69 -19.33 -29.22
N SER A 166 16.55 -20.19 -28.66
CA SER A 166 17.36 -21.11 -29.46
C SER A 166 16.49 -22.07 -30.28
N GLY A 167 15.42 -22.62 -29.67
CA GLY A 167 14.44 -23.44 -30.38
C GLY A 167 13.74 -22.67 -31.51
N ALA A 168 13.39 -21.43 -31.26
CA ALA A 168 12.72 -20.58 -32.24
C ALA A 168 13.55 -20.31 -33.50
N HIS A 169 14.88 -20.36 -33.42
CA HIS A 169 15.73 -20.20 -34.60
C HIS A 169 15.49 -21.31 -35.64
N TYR A 170 15.20 -22.53 -35.19
CA TYR A 170 14.87 -23.66 -36.07
C TYR A 170 13.43 -23.59 -36.62
N GLU A 171 12.56 -22.82 -35.97
CA GLU A 171 11.14 -22.69 -36.31
C GLU A 171 10.85 -21.48 -37.20
N GLN A 172 11.80 -20.53 -37.29
CA GLN A 172 11.60 -19.20 -37.86
C GLN A 172 11.01 -19.22 -39.28
N GLY A 173 9.81 -18.64 -39.41
CA GLY A 173 9.12 -18.47 -40.70
C GLY A 173 8.52 -19.74 -41.30
N ILE A 174 8.72 -20.90 -40.66
CA ILE A 174 8.22 -22.19 -41.15
C ILE A 174 7.12 -22.72 -40.25
N TYR A 175 7.18 -22.50 -38.94
CA TYR A 175 6.20 -23.04 -38.00
C TYR A 175 5.49 -21.92 -37.23
N GLU A 176 4.21 -22.19 -36.92
CA GLU A 176 3.42 -21.31 -36.07
C GLU A 176 4.04 -21.23 -34.67
N ARG A 177 4.10 -20.02 -34.13
CA ARG A 177 4.55 -19.76 -32.76
C ARG A 177 3.59 -18.81 -32.09
N ILE A 178 3.18 -19.14 -30.87
CA ILE A 178 2.31 -18.27 -30.07
C ILE A 178 3.13 -17.61 -28.98
N THR A 179 3.08 -16.29 -28.95
CA THR A 179 3.63 -15.42 -27.93
C THR A 179 2.53 -14.56 -27.35
N TYR A 180 2.85 -13.78 -26.33
CA TYR A 180 1.88 -12.86 -25.73
C TYR A 180 1.34 -11.85 -26.75
N GLU A 181 2.19 -11.37 -27.65
CA GLU A 181 1.89 -10.29 -28.59
C GLU A 181 0.95 -10.75 -29.71
N ASN A 182 1.01 -12.02 -30.10
CA ASN A 182 0.27 -12.55 -31.26
C ASN A 182 -0.86 -13.52 -30.89
N VAL A 183 -1.06 -13.82 -29.60
CA VAL A 183 -2.11 -14.75 -29.16
C VAL A 183 -3.50 -14.27 -29.56
N ALA A 184 -3.73 -12.95 -29.58
CA ALA A 184 -4.99 -12.34 -29.97
C ALA A 184 -5.39 -12.65 -31.42
N ASP A 185 -4.42 -12.69 -32.33
CA ASP A 185 -4.65 -13.00 -33.76
C ASP A 185 -4.73 -14.50 -34.03
N SER A 186 -4.40 -15.32 -33.03
CA SER A 186 -4.43 -16.76 -33.13
C SER A 186 -5.83 -17.32 -32.84
N ARG A 187 -6.07 -18.58 -33.19
CA ARG A 187 -7.30 -19.30 -32.78
C ARG A 187 -7.50 -19.42 -31.27
N LEU A 188 -6.46 -19.17 -30.47
CA LEU A 188 -6.56 -19.11 -29.01
C LEU A 188 -7.01 -17.73 -28.51
N GLY A 189 -7.11 -16.73 -29.39
CA GLY A 189 -7.37 -15.34 -29.04
C GLY A 189 -8.65 -15.15 -28.25
N ASP A 190 -9.74 -15.83 -28.63
CA ASP A 190 -11.02 -15.73 -27.92
C ASP A 190 -10.95 -16.31 -26.50
N ALA A 191 -10.42 -17.54 -26.36
CA ALA A 191 -10.25 -18.18 -25.06
C ALA A 191 -9.31 -17.36 -24.17
N PHE A 192 -8.15 -16.97 -24.71
CA PHE A 192 -7.17 -16.16 -24.00
C PHE A 192 -7.75 -14.80 -23.56
N SER A 193 -8.45 -14.10 -24.45
CA SER A 193 -9.05 -12.79 -24.12
C SER A 193 -10.13 -12.91 -23.06
N GLN A 194 -10.97 -13.94 -23.13
CA GLN A 194 -11.98 -14.21 -22.11
C GLN A 194 -11.34 -14.52 -20.75
N TRP A 195 -10.27 -15.32 -20.74
CA TRP A 195 -9.51 -15.63 -19.54
C TRP A 195 -8.83 -14.38 -18.96
N SER A 196 -8.14 -13.58 -19.78
CA SER A 196 -7.35 -12.43 -19.32
C SER A 196 -8.20 -11.23 -18.93
N ALA A 197 -9.24 -10.90 -19.71
CA ALA A 197 -10.03 -9.68 -19.52
C ALA A 197 -11.24 -9.87 -18.59
N GLY A 198 -11.63 -11.12 -18.29
CA GLY A 198 -12.78 -11.38 -17.45
C GLY A 198 -12.55 -10.93 -16.00
N GLY A 199 -13.52 -10.25 -15.37
CA GLY A 199 -13.44 -9.85 -13.95
C GLY A 199 -13.66 -10.99 -12.94
N ARG A 200 -13.74 -12.24 -13.39
CA ARG A 200 -13.98 -13.43 -12.54
C ARG A 200 -12.77 -14.34 -12.52
N SER A 201 -12.60 -15.08 -11.42
CA SER A 201 -11.58 -16.13 -11.31
C SER A 201 -11.71 -17.17 -12.43
N SER A 202 -10.59 -17.55 -13.04
CA SER A 202 -10.60 -18.46 -14.20
C SER A 202 -9.30 -19.23 -14.39
N MET A 203 -9.43 -20.47 -14.86
CA MET A 203 -8.34 -21.34 -15.29
C MET A 203 -8.38 -21.55 -16.80
N LEU A 204 -7.25 -21.34 -17.46
CA LEU A 204 -7.02 -21.67 -18.87
C LEU A 204 -5.93 -22.73 -18.95
N ILE A 205 -6.27 -23.91 -19.48
CA ILE A 205 -5.34 -25.01 -19.72
C ILE A 205 -5.08 -25.12 -21.21
N LEU A 206 -3.82 -24.88 -21.61
CA LEU A 206 -3.36 -24.96 -22.99
C LEU A 206 -2.50 -26.19 -23.18
N THR A 207 -2.91 -27.09 -24.08
CA THR A 207 -2.13 -28.27 -24.45
C THR A 207 -1.63 -28.15 -25.88
N GLY A 208 -0.30 -28.13 -26.05
CA GLY A 208 0.36 -27.93 -27.34
C GLY A 208 1.01 -29.21 -27.86
N MET A 209 0.68 -29.65 -29.07
CA MET A 209 1.41 -30.70 -29.77
C MET A 209 2.39 -30.06 -30.75
N ASN A 210 3.70 -30.24 -30.52
CA ASN A 210 4.73 -29.80 -31.48
C ASN A 210 4.56 -30.56 -32.80
N ASN A 211 4.94 -29.92 -33.90
CA ASN A 211 4.86 -30.56 -35.21
C ASN A 211 5.83 -31.76 -35.26
N THR A 212 5.40 -32.89 -35.82
CA THR A 212 6.19 -34.12 -35.86
C THR A 212 7.54 -33.96 -36.56
N ASN A 213 7.67 -33.00 -37.48
CA ASN A 213 8.90 -32.76 -38.21
C ASN A 213 9.99 -32.08 -37.37
N ILE A 214 9.63 -31.43 -36.26
CA ILE A 214 10.56 -30.70 -35.38
C ILE A 214 10.48 -31.15 -33.92
N SER A 215 9.57 -32.06 -33.58
CA SER A 215 9.36 -32.52 -32.20
C SER A 215 10.62 -33.11 -31.55
N GLU A 216 11.54 -33.66 -32.34
CA GLU A 216 12.84 -34.17 -31.86
C GLU A 216 13.87 -33.06 -31.61
N LEU A 217 13.74 -31.93 -32.31
CA LEU A 217 14.66 -30.78 -32.23
C LEU A 217 14.24 -29.77 -31.16
N THR A 218 12.94 -29.67 -30.87
CA THR A 218 12.39 -28.73 -29.89
C THR A 218 11.81 -29.48 -28.68
N PRO A 219 12.57 -29.64 -27.57
CA PRO A 219 12.12 -30.37 -26.38
C PRO A 219 11.10 -29.57 -25.53
N ASN A 220 10.84 -28.32 -25.89
CA ASN A 220 9.89 -27.44 -25.20
C ASN A 220 8.55 -27.42 -25.94
N CYS A 221 7.46 -27.22 -25.20
CA CYS A 221 6.15 -27.02 -25.81
C CYS A 221 6.16 -25.69 -26.59
N TRP A 222 5.68 -25.72 -27.83
CA TRP A 222 5.63 -24.54 -28.70
C TRP A 222 4.73 -23.41 -28.16
N LEU A 223 3.87 -23.71 -27.17
CA LEU A 223 3.03 -22.74 -26.45
C LEU A 223 3.72 -22.11 -25.23
N SER A 224 4.83 -22.68 -24.75
CA SER A 224 5.56 -22.15 -23.58
C SER A 224 6.02 -20.69 -23.71
N PRO A 225 6.35 -20.15 -24.90
CA PRO A 225 6.64 -18.71 -25.04
C PRO A 225 5.49 -17.81 -24.60
N LEU A 226 4.22 -18.24 -24.74
CA LEU A 226 3.07 -17.51 -24.23
C LEU A 226 3.07 -17.44 -22.70
N ALA A 227 3.36 -18.57 -22.01
CA ALA A 227 3.41 -18.61 -20.54
C ALA A 227 4.44 -17.62 -19.99
N VAL A 228 5.63 -17.61 -20.59
CA VAL A 228 6.68 -16.66 -20.21
C VAL A 228 6.26 -15.21 -20.49
N GLY A 229 5.67 -14.94 -21.66
CA GLY A 229 5.20 -13.60 -22.00
C GLY A 229 4.09 -13.09 -21.07
N VAL A 230 3.20 -13.96 -20.60
CA VAL A 230 2.21 -13.62 -19.56
C VAL A 230 2.90 -13.22 -18.26
N ALA A 231 3.84 -14.04 -17.78
CA ALA A 231 4.59 -13.72 -16.55
C ALA A 231 5.38 -12.41 -16.67
N ASP A 232 6.02 -12.17 -17.82
CA ASP A 232 6.74 -10.94 -18.11
C ASP A 232 5.81 -9.72 -18.07
N ARG A 233 4.62 -9.80 -18.68
CA ARG A 233 3.62 -8.71 -18.62
C ARG A 233 3.17 -8.42 -17.19
N GLU A 234 2.83 -9.44 -16.40
CA GLU A 234 2.37 -9.22 -15.03
C GLU A 234 3.48 -8.63 -14.15
N ARG A 235 4.73 -9.03 -14.38
CA ARG A 235 5.89 -8.42 -13.72
C ARG A 235 6.05 -6.96 -14.09
N ASP A 236 6.02 -6.64 -15.37
CA ASP A 236 6.24 -5.27 -15.85
C ASP A 236 5.10 -4.33 -15.41
N ALA A 237 3.88 -4.86 -15.26
CA ALA A 237 2.75 -4.15 -14.67
C ALA A 237 2.76 -4.09 -13.13
N ASN A 238 3.75 -4.71 -12.47
CA ASN A 238 3.82 -4.88 -11.01
C ASN A 238 2.59 -5.58 -10.39
N ASN A 239 1.86 -6.37 -11.18
CA ASN A 239 0.68 -7.12 -10.73
C ASN A 239 1.11 -8.38 -9.97
N PRO A 240 0.40 -8.76 -8.88
CA PRO A 240 0.62 -10.01 -8.17
C PRO A 240 0.66 -11.22 -9.11
N HIS A 241 1.79 -11.91 -9.17
CA HIS A 241 1.93 -13.08 -10.00
C HIS A 241 2.96 -14.05 -9.44
N ALA A 242 2.85 -15.31 -9.86
CA ALA A 242 3.86 -16.33 -9.65
C ALA A 242 3.95 -17.23 -10.88
N PHE A 243 5.16 -17.63 -11.22
CA PHE A 243 5.46 -18.51 -12.35
C PHE A 243 6.18 -19.76 -11.86
N PHE A 244 5.74 -20.94 -12.27
CA PHE A 244 6.47 -22.18 -12.04
C PHE A 244 6.66 -22.92 -13.35
N LEU A 245 7.86 -23.47 -13.53
CA LEU A 245 8.23 -24.24 -14.70
C LEU A 245 8.72 -25.60 -14.23
N PHE A 246 8.03 -26.65 -14.66
CA PHE A 246 8.46 -28.01 -14.40
C PHE A 246 9.68 -28.38 -15.26
N ARG A 247 10.72 -28.91 -14.62
CA ARG A 247 11.99 -29.26 -15.28
C ARG A 247 12.56 -30.58 -14.78
N GLY A 248 12.81 -31.50 -15.71
CA GLY A 248 13.66 -32.67 -15.47
C GLY A 248 13.26 -33.46 -14.21
N PRO A 249 14.17 -34.29 -13.65
CA PRO A 249 13.82 -35.23 -12.58
C PRO A 249 13.70 -34.62 -11.16
N LYS A 250 14.23 -33.41 -10.94
CA LYS A 250 14.32 -32.80 -9.60
C LYS A 250 13.28 -31.72 -9.33
N GLU A 251 12.65 -31.20 -10.38
CA GLU A 251 11.63 -30.13 -10.29
C GLU A 251 10.35 -30.58 -10.99
N ILE A 252 9.97 -31.85 -10.78
CA ILE A 252 8.75 -32.46 -11.30
C ILE A 252 7.61 -32.48 -10.29
N SER A 253 7.90 -32.22 -9.02
CA SER A 253 6.94 -32.48 -7.95
C SER A 253 6.15 -31.25 -7.53
N ILE A 254 4.88 -31.49 -7.16
CA ILE A 254 4.01 -30.49 -6.52
C ILE A 254 4.64 -29.92 -5.24
N ASN A 255 5.47 -30.73 -4.58
CA ASN A 255 6.20 -30.39 -3.35
C ASN A 255 7.26 -29.31 -3.56
N THR A 256 7.64 -29.05 -4.81
CA THR A 256 8.53 -27.95 -5.18
C THR A 256 7.73 -26.81 -5.83
N ALA A 257 6.73 -27.15 -6.65
CA ALA A 257 5.91 -26.18 -7.35
C ALA A 257 5.15 -25.24 -6.41
N ILE A 258 4.37 -25.79 -5.49
CA ILE A 258 3.52 -24.99 -4.60
C ILE A 258 4.38 -24.09 -3.68
N PRO A 259 5.42 -24.59 -2.98
CA PRO A 259 6.28 -23.72 -2.19
C PRO A 259 6.94 -22.60 -2.99
N THR A 260 7.34 -22.86 -4.23
CA THR A 260 7.96 -21.85 -5.09
C THR A 260 6.96 -20.80 -5.56
N LEU A 261 5.71 -21.17 -5.81
CA LEU A 261 4.62 -20.23 -6.11
C LEU A 261 4.31 -19.37 -4.87
N VAL A 262 4.20 -19.99 -3.69
CA VAL A 262 3.98 -19.30 -2.41
C VAL A 262 5.09 -18.28 -2.15
N ALA A 263 6.35 -18.68 -2.30
CA ALA A 263 7.51 -17.79 -2.14
C ALA A 263 7.46 -16.55 -3.05
N GLN A 264 7.06 -16.72 -4.32
CA GLN A 264 6.89 -15.62 -5.27
C GLN A 264 5.77 -14.67 -4.87
N LEU A 265 4.65 -15.20 -4.39
CA LEU A 265 3.50 -14.39 -3.96
C LEU A 265 3.77 -13.63 -2.67
N LEU A 266 4.52 -14.22 -1.73
CA LEU A 266 4.88 -13.60 -0.46
C LEU A 266 6.02 -12.57 -0.58
N THR A 267 6.63 -12.44 -1.76
CA THR A 267 7.65 -11.40 -1.98
C THR A 267 7.05 -10.03 -1.67
N PRO A 268 7.69 -9.20 -0.81
CA PRO A 268 7.11 -7.95 -0.36
C PRO A 268 6.72 -7.05 -1.53
N ARG A 269 5.45 -6.66 -1.58
CA ARG A 269 4.91 -5.68 -2.52
C ARG A 269 4.13 -4.63 -1.73
N GLU A 270 4.05 -3.42 -2.26
CA GLU A 270 3.30 -2.34 -1.63
C GLU A 270 1.84 -2.77 -1.38
N GLY A 271 1.40 -2.69 -0.12
CA GLY A 271 0.00 -2.95 0.27
C GLY A 271 -0.33 -4.35 0.80
N ASN A 272 0.61 -5.31 0.80
CA ASN A 272 0.37 -6.64 1.34
C ASN A 272 0.82 -6.73 2.81
N ALA A 273 -0.14 -6.73 3.75
CA ALA A 273 0.13 -6.95 5.16
C ALA A 273 0.20 -8.45 5.46
N LEU A 274 1.41 -8.97 5.68
CA LEU A 274 1.65 -10.37 6.04
C LEU A 274 1.17 -10.70 7.47
N GLU A 275 1.26 -9.73 8.38
CA GLU A 275 1.04 -9.89 9.84
C GLU A 275 -0.20 -10.73 10.22
N PRO A 276 -1.40 -10.54 9.63
CA PRO A 276 -2.59 -11.31 10.02
C PRO A 276 -2.52 -12.80 9.65
N HIS A 277 -1.66 -13.16 8.70
CA HIS A 277 -1.57 -14.50 8.12
C HIS A 277 -0.31 -15.25 8.56
N GLU A 278 0.64 -14.59 9.24
CA GLU A 278 1.93 -15.16 9.58
C GLU A 278 1.81 -16.48 10.36
N GLN A 279 0.96 -16.51 11.39
CA GLN A 279 0.79 -17.68 12.24
C GLN A 279 0.24 -18.88 11.46
N THR A 280 -0.78 -18.65 10.62
CA THR A 280 -1.42 -19.69 9.81
C THR A 280 -0.43 -20.25 8.79
N LEU A 281 0.24 -19.39 8.01
CA LEU A 281 1.24 -19.80 7.02
C LEU A 281 2.40 -20.57 7.65
N THR A 282 2.87 -20.12 8.82
CA THR A 282 3.94 -20.80 9.56
C THR A 282 3.49 -22.19 9.99
N SER A 283 2.27 -22.32 10.51
CA SER A 283 1.74 -23.61 10.95
C SER A 283 1.63 -24.62 9.80
N HIS A 284 1.20 -24.17 8.60
CA HIS A 284 1.15 -25.01 7.40
C HIS A 284 2.56 -25.39 6.93
N ALA A 285 3.50 -24.45 6.92
CA ALA A 285 4.88 -24.72 6.55
C ALA A 285 5.61 -25.67 7.52
N GLU A 286 5.37 -25.55 8.83
CA GLU A 286 5.87 -26.49 9.84
C GLU A 286 5.27 -27.88 9.67
N ARG A 287 3.96 -27.97 9.36
CA ARG A 287 3.30 -29.24 9.07
C ARG A 287 3.87 -29.88 7.80
N PHE A 288 4.05 -29.10 6.73
CA PHE A 288 4.68 -29.54 5.50
C PHE A 288 6.10 -30.07 5.76
N SER A 289 6.92 -29.29 6.47
CA SER A 289 8.30 -29.65 6.80
C SER A 289 8.40 -30.99 7.55
N ARG A 290 7.49 -31.24 8.50
CA ARG A 290 7.40 -32.52 9.23
C ARG A 290 6.96 -33.69 8.35
N LEU A 291 6.00 -33.46 7.45
CA LEU A 291 5.51 -34.50 6.54
C LEU A 291 6.58 -34.93 5.54
N VAL A 292 7.41 -34.00 5.06
CA VAL A 292 8.55 -34.29 4.18
C VAL A 292 9.61 -35.15 4.89
N GLU A 293 9.81 -34.98 6.20
CA GLU A 293 10.74 -35.80 7.00
C GLU A 293 10.16 -37.19 7.35
N SER A 294 8.84 -37.30 7.42
CA SER A 294 8.14 -38.55 7.71
C SER A 294 8.05 -39.42 6.46
N HIS A 295 8.88 -40.46 6.36
CA HIS A 295 8.97 -41.37 5.20
C HIS A 295 7.77 -42.36 5.09
N GLY A 296 6.56 -41.96 5.49
CA GLY A 296 5.34 -42.79 5.48
C GLY A 296 4.37 -42.46 4.33
N ASP A 297 3.22 -43.14 4.30
CA ASP A 297 2.10 -42.90 3.37
C ASP A 297 1.37 -41.56 3.69
N THR A 298 2.07 -40.45 3.50
CA THR A 298 1.63 -39.09 3.86
C THR A 298 1.27 -38.24 2.65
N GLU A 299 1.23 -38.80 1.45
CA GLU A 299 1.08 -38.04 0.19
C GLU A 299 -0.22 -37.24 0.12
N TYR A 300 -1.34 -37.82 0.58
CA TYR A 300 -2.63 -37.10 0.64
C TYR A 300 -2.59 -35.94 1.65
N GLU A 301 -2.01 -36.18 2.83
CA GLU A 301 -1.89 -35.13 3.86
C GLU A 301 -0.97 -34.01 3.41
N MET A 302 0.13 -34.34 2.71
CA MET A 302 1.06 -33.37 2.15
C MET A 302 0.38 -32.51 1.09
N THR A 303 -0.41 -33.13 0.21
CA THR A 303 -1.19 -32.44 -0.82
C THR A 303 -2.21 -31.47 -0.20
N ASP A 304 -2.94 -31.88 0.85
CA ASP A 304 -3.88 -30.99 1.56
C ASP A 304 -3.16 -29.83 2.27
N VAL A 305 -1.98 -30.06 2.85
CA VAL A 305 -1.20 -28.99 3.49
C VAL A 305 -0.71 -27.98 2.45
N LEU A 306 -0.22 -28.43 1.30
CA LEU A 306 0.20 -27.55 0.21
C LEU A 306 -0.98 -26.76 -0.36
N ARG A 307 -2.16 -27.38 -0.48
CA ARG A 307 -3.41 -26.72 -0.84
C ARG A 307 -3.74 -25.58 0.13
N GLN A 308 -3.79 -25.88 1.43
CA GLN A 308 -4.08 -24.89 2.48
C GLN A 308 -3.09 -23.72 2.44
N LEU A 309 -1.79 -24.04 2.32
CA LEU A 309 -0.74 -23.05 2.23
C LEU A 309 -0.94 -22.09 1.04
N LEU A 310 -1.26 -22.63 -0.15
CA LEU A 310 -1.51 -21.79 -1.33
C LEU A 310 -2.80 -20.97 -1.19
N CYS A 311 -3.89 -21.56 -0.70
CA CYS A 311 -5.15 -20.87 -0.44
C CYS A 311 -4.96 -19.68 0.51
N ASP A 312 -4.31 -19.89 1.65
CA ASP A 312 -4.06 -18.83 2.63
C ASP A 312 -3.14 -17.75 2.09
N THR A 313 -2.14 -18.13 1.27
CA THR A 313 -1.27 -17.17 0.59
C THR A 313 -2.05 -16.27 -0.37
N ILE A 314 -2.98 -16.84 -1.15
CA ILE A 314 -3.83 -16.09 -2.07
C ILE A 314 -4.81 -15.17 -1.33
N ASN A 315 -5.26 -15.58 -0.13
CA ASN A 315 -6.18 -14.80 0.69
C ASN A 315 -5.52 -13.61 1.43
N ILE A 316 -4.20 -13.43 1.31
CA ILE A 316 -3.50 -12.20 1.73
C ILE A 316 -3.86 -11.02 0.82
N PHE A 317 -4.17 -11.30 -0.45
CA PHE A 317 -4.47 -10.27 -1.44
C PHE A 317 -5.90 -9.75 -1.29
N ARG A 318 -6.07 -8.45 -1.54
CA ARG A 318 -7.35 -7.74 -1.42
C ARG A 318 -8.32 -8.16 -2.54
N GLU A 319 -9.61 -8.03 -2.29
CA GLU A 319 -10.68 -8.43 -3.22
C GLU A 319 -10.61 -7.71 -4.58
N ASP A 320 -10.07 -6.48 -4.61
CA ASP A 320 -9.88 -5.67 -5.81
C ASP A 320 -8.63 -6.06 -6.62
N GLN A 321 -7.76 -6.90 -6.07
CA GLN A 321 -6.54 -7.35 -6.75
C GLN A 321 -6.80 -8.56 -7.63
N THR A 322 -6.00 -8.66 -8.70
CA THR A 322 -5.93 -9.86 -9.53
C THR A 322 -4.59 -10.54 -9.31
N VAL A 323 -4.60 -11.84 -9.01
CA VAL A 323 -3.41 -12.67 -8.85
C VAL A 323 -3.29 -13.64 -10.02
N THR A 324 -2.16 -13.61 -10.72
CA THR A 324 -1.93 -14.48 -11.87
C THR A 324 -0.94 -15.60 -11.54
N LEU A 325 -1.37 -16.85 -11.64
CA LEU A 325 -0.52 -18.03 -11.51
C LEU A 325 -0.25 -18.62 -12.89
N VAL A 326 1.02 -18.80 -13.21
CA VAL A 326 1.44 -19.40 -14.48
C VAL A 326 2.22 -20.67 -14.18
N VAL A 327 1.74 -21.78 -14.74
CA VAL A 327 2.36 -23.10 -14.60
C VAL A 327 2.70 -23.62 -15.98
N ASP A 328 3.98 -23.75 -16.29
CA ASP A 328 4.47 -24.21 -17.58
C ASP A 328 5.07 -25.62 -17.48
N ARG A 329 4.94 -26.37 -18.57
CA ARG A 329 5.43 -27.75 -18.73
C ARG A 329 4.85 -28.76 -17.75
N LEU A 330 3.58 -28.62 -17.38
CA LEU A 330 2.90 -29.59 -16.51
C LEU A 330 2.96 -31.04 -17.04
N ASP A 331 3.13 -31.22 -18.35
CA ASP A 331 3.32 -32.52 -19.01
C ASP A 331 4.51 -33.35 -18.48
N VAL A 332 5.51 -32.71 -17.89
CA VAL A 332 6.73 -33.38 -17.40
C VAL A 332 6.47 -34.13 -16.09
N CYS A 333 5.46 -33.72 -15.31
CA CYS A 333 5.09 -34.35 -14.05
C CYS A 333 4.55 -35.78 -14.23
N THR A 334 4.54 -36.54 -13.13
CA THR A 334 3.81 -37.81 -13.09
C THR A 334 2.30 -37.57 -13.23
N GLU A 335 1.54 -38.58 -13.68
CA GLU A 335 0.10 -38.39 -13.93
C GLU A 335 -0.68 -38.06 -12.65
N SER A 336 -0.35 -38.68 -11.51
CA SER A 336 -0.95 -38.36 -10.20
C SER A 336 -0.70 -36.90 -9.82
N GLU A 337 0.57 -36.47 -9.84
CA GLU A 337 0.95 -35.09 -9.49
C GLU A 337 0.31 -34.04 -10.39
N ARG A 338 0.11 -34.35 -11.69
CA ARG A 338 -0.61 -33.46 -12.61
C ARG A 338 -2.04 -33.23 -12.15
N TYR A 339 -2.75 -34.29 -11.79
CA TYR A 339 -4.14 -34.17 -11.35
C TYR A 339 -4.23 -33.52 -9.97
N ASP A 340 -3.35 -33.87 -9.05
CA ASP A 340 -3.32 -33.27 -7.71
C ASP A 340 -3.04 -31.77 -7.79
N LEU A 341 -2.09 -31.35 -8.64
CA LEU A 341 -1.84 -29.92 -8.86
C LEU A 341 -3.06 -29.22 -9.47
N LEU A 342 -3.65 -29.76 -10.54
CA LEU A 342 -4.82 -29.15 -11.16
C LEU A 342 -6.01 -29.06 -10.20
N ARG A 343 -6.18 -30.06 -9.34
CA ARG A 343 -7.18 -30.06 -8.27
C ARG A 343 -6.90 -28.95 -7.25
N ILE A 344 -5.67 -28.84 -6.75
CA ILE A 344 -5.27 -27.76 -5.82
C ILE A 344 -5.56 -26.40 -6.46
N LEU A 345 -5.13 -26.18 -7.70
CA LEU A 345 -5.32 -24.91 -8.41
C LEU A 345 -6.82 -24.59 -8.62
N ALA A 346 -7.65 -25.62 -8.86
CA ALA A 346 -9.09 -25.45 -8.96
C ALA A 346 -9.74 -25.11 -7.61
N GLU A 347 -9.31 -25.75 -6.52
CA GLU A 347 -9.80 -25.46 -5.16
C GLU A 347 -9.40 -24.03 -4.74
N VAL A 348 -8.17 -23.59 -5.04
CA VAL A 348 -7.70 -22.21 -4.81
C VAL A 348 -8.61 -21.19 -5.50
N LEU A 349 -9.02 -21.42 -6.75
CA LEU A 349 -9.94 -20.54 -7.47
C LEU A 349 -11.30 -20.38 -6.77
N THR A 350 -11.75 -21.42 -6.06
CA THR A 350 -13.07 -21.42 -5.39
C THR A 350 -13.04 -20.84 -3.97
N GLU A 351 -11.88 -20.83 -3.33
CA GLU A 351 -11.65 -20.35 -1.96
C GLU A 351 -11.09 -18.93 -1.92
N ALA A 352 -10.49 -18.45 -3.02
CA ALA A 352 -9.93 -17.11 -3.12
C ALA A 352 -11.01 -16.02 -2.98
N ARG A 353 -10.67 -14.97 -2.22
CA ARG A 353 -11.49 -13.74 -2.12
C ARG A 353 -11.20 -12.74 -3.24
N CYS A 354 -9.99 -12.77 -3.78
CA CYS A 354 -9.55 -11.94 -4.90
C CYS A 354 -9.78 -12.65 -6.24
N VAL A 355 -9.58 -11.92 -7.35
CA VAL A 355 -9.67 -12.52 -8.69
C VAL A 355 -8.38 -13.30 -8.96
N VAL A 356 -8.49 -14.60 -9.24
CA VAL A 356 -7.33 -15.44 -9.54
C VAL A 356 -7.37 -15.91 -10.99
N LYS A 357 -6.26 -15.72 -11.70
CA LYS A 357 -6.08 -16.10 -13.10
C LYS A 357 -5.01 -17.18 -13.18
N ILE A 358 -5.39 -18.38 -13.59
CA ILE A 358 -4.47 -19.51 -13.69
C ILE A 358 -4.27 -19.86 -15.16
N LEU A 359 -3.02 -19.80 -15.63
CA LEU A 359 -2.61 -20.30 -16.94
C LEU A 359 -1.77 -21.55 -16.73
N VAL A 360 -2.21 -22.67 -17.31
CA VAL A 360 -1.46 -23.92 -17.33
C VAL A 360 -1.08 -24.23 -18.77
N VAL A 361 0.21 -24.43 -19.03
CA VAL A 361 0.73 -24.86 -20.33
C VAL A 361 1.35 -26.25 -20.20
N ALA A 362 0.98 -27.14 -21.13
CA ALA A 362 1.48 -28.50 -21.19
C ALA A 362 1.78 -28.92 -22.63
N GLY A 363 2.84 -29.70 -22.82
CA GLY A 363 3.06 -30.46 -24.03
C GLY A 363 2.06 -31.61 -24.18
N TRP A 364 1.65 -31.91 -25.41
CA TRP A 364 0.80 -33.06 -25.67
C TRP A 364 1.54 -34.36 -25.38
N THR A 365 0.96 -35.18 -24.51
CA THR A 365 1.40 -36.56 -24.29
C THR A 365 0.25 -37.48 -24.72
N ARG A 366 0.57 -38.60 -25.41
CA ARG A 366 -0.41 -39.44 -26.13
C ARG A 366 -1.59 -39.94 -25.29
N TYR A 367 -1.50 -39.89 -23.95
CA TYR A 367 -2.47 -40.48 -23.04
C TYR A 367 -2.99 -39.53 -21.96
N TRP A 368 -2.58 -38.25 -21.97
CA TRP A 368 -3.03 -37.31 -20.94
C TRP A 368 -4.07 -36.35 -21.48
N ARG A 369 -5.17 -36.23 -20.75
CA ARG A 369 -6.13 -35.14 -20.88
C ARG A 369 -6.54 -34.69 -19.48
N PRO A 370 -6.67 -33.39 -19.23
CA PRO A 370 -7.24 -32.92 -17.97
C PRO A 370 -8.61 -33.56 -17.76
N LYS A 371 -8.89 -34.02 -16.54
CA LYS A 371 -10.18 -34.59 -16.17
C LYS A 371 -11.22 -33.47 -16.03
N GLU A 372 -11.68 -32.96 -17.16
CA GLU A 372 -12.53 -31.78 -17.25
C GLU A 372 -13.77 -31.87 -16.36
N ARG A 373 -14.42 -33.04 -16.29
CA ARG A 373 -15.62 -33.23 -15.46
C ARG A 373 -15.32 -33.05 -13.97
N GLU A 374 -14.20 -33.58 -13.48
CA GLU A 374 -13.79 -33.43 -12.08
C GLU A 374 -13.42 -31.97 -11.78
N LEU A 375 -12.66 -31.33 -12.67
CA LEU A 375 -12.29 -29.91 -12.51
C LEU A 375 -13.51 -28.98 -12.54
N ARG A 376 -14.46 -29.20 -13.45
CA ARG A 376 -15.73 -28.44 -13.48
C ARG A 376 -16.57 -28.68 -12.23
N ALA A 377 -16.58 -29.90 -11.69
CA ALA A 377 -17.29 -30.20 -10.44
C ALA A 377 -16.68 -29.50 -9.22
N ILE A 378 -15.36 -29.28 -9.21
CA ILE A 378 -14.71 -28.48 -8.16
C ILE A 378 -15.06 -26.99 -8.35
N LEU A 379 -14.83 -26.45 -9.54
CA LEU A 379 -15.01 -25.03 -9.84
C LEU A 379 -16.47 -24.58 -9.73
N ASN A 380 -17.42 -25.47 -10.04
CA ASN A 380 -18.85 -25.19 -10.12
C ASN A 380 -19.10 -23.90 -10.93
N ASP A 381 -20.03 -23.05 -10.50
CA ASP A 381 -20.31 -21.76 -11.13
C ASP A 381 -19.42 -20.61 -10.61
N LYS A 382 -18.49 -20.90 -9.68
CA LYS A 382 -17.67 -19.87 -9.03
C LYS A 382 -16.53 -19.37 -9.91
N ALA A 383 -16.01 -20.22 -10.78
CA ALA A 383 -14.85 -19.91 -11.61
C ALA A 383 -14.97 -20.54 -13.01
N ALA A 384 -14.39 -19.88 -14.00
CA ALA A 384 -14.43 -20.38 -15.38
C ALA A 384 -13.29 -21.38 -15.65
N LEU A 385 -13.59 -22.40 -16.45
CA LEU A 385 -12.60 -23.34 -16.98
C LEU A 385 -12.65 -23.35 -18.50
N GLN A 386 -11.49 -23.11 -19.11
CA GLN A 386 -11.26 -23.22 -20.55
C GLN A 386 -10.13 -24.20 -20.80
N LEU A 387 -10.32 -25.10 -21.76
CA LEU A 387 -9.34 -26.10 -22.16
C LEU A 387 -9.16 -25.99 -23.67
N GLU A 388 -7.94 -25.70 -24.10
CA GLU A 388 -7.63 -25.59 -25.52
C GLU A 388 -6.52 -26.56 -25.89
N PHE A 389 -6.73 -27.28 -26.99
CA PHE A 389 -5.72 -28.14 -27.59
C PHE A 389 -5.31 -27.58 -28.94
N LYS A 390 -4.00 -27.48 -29.18
CA LYS A 390 -3.48 -26.96 -30.45
C LYS A 390 -2.26 -27.73 -30.94
N GLU A 391 -2.35 -28.18 -32.18
CA GLU A 391 -1.22 -28.71 -32.94
C GLU A 391 -0.48 -27.58 -33.67
N GLN A 392 0.84 -27.60 -33.60
CA GLN A 392 1.71 -26.63 -34.24
C GLN A 392 1.68 -26.80 -35.76
N ARG A 393 1.31 -25.73 -36.46
CA ARG A 393 1.15 -25.72 -37.91
C ARG A 393 2.42 -25.30 -38.62
N VAL A 394 2.52 -25.71 -39.88
CA VAL A 394 3.47 -25.13 -40.83
C VAL A 394 2.84 -23.86 -41.40
N LEU A 395 3.59 -22.76 -41.42
CA LEU A 395 3.26 -21.52 -42.10
C LEU A 395 3.61 -21.69 -43.58
N GLY A 396 2.61 -21.56 -44.45
CA GLY A 396 2.73 -21.77 -45.90
C GLY A 396 2.85 -20.48 -46.68
#